data_AF-A0A411YH24-F1
#
_entry.id   AF-A0A411YH24-F1
#
_cell.length_a   1.000
_cell.length_b   1.000
_cell.length_c   1.000
_cell.angle_alpha   90.00
_cell.angle_beta   90.00
_cell.angle_gamma   90.00
#
_symmetry.space_group_name_H-M   'P 1'
#
loop_
_entity.id
_entity.type
_entity.pdbx_description
1 polymer ?
#
loop_
_entity_poly.entity_id
_entity_poly.type
_entity_poly.pdbx_seq_one_letter_code
_entity_poly.pdbx_strand_id
1 'polypeptide(L)'
;MADRQEIDVEAWREQWRDLTQSMVFDGVWAREGLSSRERRLLTIGLVVSGQSEGAAKHHLRAALDEGIDTDDLFETILHTAIYAGWPKGGFAMQVCAELAAERRALSNREGGW
;
A
#
# COMPACT_ATOMS: atom_id res chain seq x y z
N MET A 1 -23.96 33.93 -13.32
CA MET A 1 -22.85 32.99 -13.07
C MET A 1 -22.80 32.82 -11.57
N ALA A 2 -23.16 31.64 -11.05
CA ALA A 2 -23.29 31.42 -9.61
C ALA A 2 -21.93 31.61 -8.93
N ASP A 3 -21.95 32.39 -7.85
CA ASP A 3 -20.83 32.61 -6.96
C ASP A 3 -20.34 31.25 -6.43
N ARG A 4 -19.09 30.90 -6.74
CA ARG A 4 -18.51 29.62 -6.35
C ARG A 4 -18.06 29.78 -4.91
N GLN A 5 -18.88 29.29 -3.99
CA GLN A 5 -18.61 29.29 -2.56
C GLN A 5 -17.17 28.88 -2.27
N GLU A 6 -16.50 29.64 -1.39
CA GLU A 6 -15.12 29.41 -0.97
C GLU A 6 -14.96 27.97 -0.43
N ILE A 7 -13.89 27.30 -0.83
CA ILE A 7 -13.66 25.88 -0.53
C ILE A 7 -13.17 25.74 0.92
N ASP A 8 -13.94 25.05 1.76
CA ASP A 8 -13.49 24.61 3.09
C ASP A 8 -12.66 23.32 2.97
N VAL A 9 -11.34 23.49 2.91
CA VAL A 9 -10.38 22.39 2.75
C VAL A 9 -10.31 21.49 3.99
N GLU A 10 -10.55 22.02 5.19
CA GLU A 10 -10.44 21.21 6.41
C GLU A 10 -11.66 20.30 6.56
N ALA A 11 -12.86 20.83 6.28
CA ALA A 11 -14.07 20.01 6.22
C ALA A 11 -13.94 18.86 5.20
N TRP A 12 -13.33 19.11 4.03
CA TRP A 12 -13.07 18.05 3.05
C TRP A 12 -12.10 16.98 3.57
N ARG A 13 -11.04 17.37 4.28
CA ARG A 13 -10.07 16.43 4.85
C ARG A 13 -10.69 15.57 5.93
N GLU A 14 -11.52 16.16 6.79
CA GLU A 14 -12.27 15.43 7.80
C GLU A 14 -13.23 14.43 7.16
N GLN A 15 -14.06 14.88 6.22
CA GLN A 15 -14.97 14.00 5.48
C GLN A 15 -14.22 12.87 4.77
N TRP A 16 -13.06 13.15 4.17
CA TRP A 16 -12.23 12.13 3.53
C TRP A 16 -11.69 11.09 4.52
N ARG A 17 -11.26 11.52 5.71
CA ARG A 17 -10.83 10.61 6.78
C ARG A 17 -11.97 9.73 7.25
N ASP A 18 -13.15 10.30 7.45
CA ASP A 18 -14.34 9.57 7.91
C ASP A 18 -14.80 8.53 6.89
N LEU A 19 -14.79 8.88 5.60
CA LEU A 19 -15.08 7.93 4.52
C LEU A 19 -14.01 6.83 4.45
N THR A 20 -12.74 7.17 4.64
CA THR A 20 -11.66 6.17 4.69
C THR A 20 -11.88 5.21 5.86
N GLN A 21 -12.16 5.72 7.06
CA GLN A 21 -12.41 4.89 8.23
C GLN A 21 -13.62 3.97 8.03
N SER A 22 -14.76 4.55 7.66
CA SER A 22 -16.02 3.80 7.54
C SER A 22 -16.06 2.84 6.35
N MET A 23 -15.58 3.25 5.16
CA MET A 23 -15.68 2.41 3.96
C MET A 23 -14.54 1.40 3.84
N VAL A 24 -13.31 1.81 4.19
CA VAL A 24 -12.12 0.97 4.02
C VAL A 24 -11.93 0.09 5.23
N PHE A 25 -11.70 0.67 6.40
CA PHE A 25 -11.27 -0.07 7.58
C PHE A 25 -12.42 -0.79 8.28
N ASP A 26 -13.48 -0.07 8.65
CA ASP A 26 -14.66 -0.66 9.30
C ASP A 26 -15.54 -1.43 8.29
N GLY A 27 -15.41 -1.09 7.01
CA GLY A 27 -16.11 -1.73 5.91
C GLY A 27 -15.34 -2.92 5.34
N VAL A 28 -14.72 -2.73 4.17
CA VAL A 28 -14.18 -3.84 3.36
C VAL A 28 -13.08 -4.64 4.08
N TRP A 29 -12.21 -3.98 4.85
CA TRP A 29 -11.10 -4.63 5.54
C TRP A 29 -11.53 -5.41 6.79
N ALA A 30 -12.63 -5.03 7.45
CA ALA A 30 -13.17 -5.75 8.61
C ALA A 30 -14.00 -6.99 8.24
N ARG A 31 -14.33 -7.20 6.95
CA ARG A 31 -15.13 -8.35 6.53
C ARG A 31 -14.42 -9.67 6.76
N GLU A 32 -15.19 -10.67 7.19
CA GLU A 32 -14.77 -12.07 7.19
C GLU A 32 -14.48 -12.58 5.76
N GLY A 33 -13.70 -13.66 5.65
CA GLY A 33 -13.39 -14.35 4.40
C GLY A 33 -11.91 -14.26 4.01
N LEU A 34 -11.36 -13.05 3.89
CA LEU A 34 -9.93 -12.84 3.65
C LEU A 34 -9.26 -12.25 4.89
N SER A 35 -8.13 -12.83 5.27
CA SER A 35 -7.25 -12.30 6.30
C SER A 35 -6.66 -10.94 5.90
N SER A 36 -6.19 -10.17 6.90
CA SER A 36 -5.49 -8.90 6.64
C SER A 36 -4.30 -9.09 5.69
N ARG A 37 -3.54 -10.18 5.85
CA ARG A 37 -2.42 -10.53 4.97
C ARG A 37 -2.88 -10.72 3.52
N GLU A 38 -3.93 -11.51 3.27
CA GLU A 38 -4.43 -11.73 1.91
C GLU A 38 -4.94 -10.44 1.27
N ARG A 39 -5.66 -9.60 2.04
CA ARG A 39 -6.12 -8.27 1.58
C ARG A 39 -4.96 -7.36 1.23
N ARG A 40 -3.89 -7.37 2.03
CA ARG A 40 -2.67 -6.60 1.79
C ARG A 40 -2.01 -7.01 0.47
N LEU A 41 -1.80 -8.30 0.25
CA LEU A 41 -1.20 -8.81 -1.00
C LEU A 41 -2.04 -8.46 -2.23
N LEU A 42 -3.36 -8.65 -2.16
CA LEU A 42 -4.27 -8.25 -3.25
C LEU A 42 -4.24 -6.75 -3.52
N THR A 43 -4.24 -5.93 -2.46
CA THR A 43 -4.16 -4.47 -2.60
C THR A 43 -2.85 -4.05 -3.26
N ILE A 44 -1.72 -4.68 -2.91
CA ILE A 44 -0.43 -4.44 -3.55
C ILE A 44 -0.51 -4.74 -5.05
N GLY A 45 -1.03 -5.89 -5.46
CA GLY A 45 -1.20 -6.21 -6.88
C GLY A 45 -2.03 -5.17 -7.62
N LEU A 46 -3.13 -4.71 -7.02
CA LEU A 46 -3.98 -3.66 -7.59
C LEU A 46 -3.25 -2.31 -7.74
N VAL A 47 -2.58 -1.81 -6.69
CA VAL A 47 -1.87 -0.51 -6.78
C VAL A 47 -0.67 -0.55 -7.72
N VAL A 48 0.02 -1.69 -7.81
CA VAL A 48 1.10 -1.93 -8.78
C VAL A 48 0.54 -1.90 -10.20
N SER A 49 -0.56 -2.61 -10.44
CA SER A 49 -1.22 -2.62 -11.76
C SER A 49 -1.69 -1.22 -12.19
N GLY A 50 -2.13 -0.39 -11.24
CA GLY A 50 -2.57 0.99 -11.46
C GLY A 50 -1.43 2.00 -11.65
N GLN A 51 -0.16 1.60 -11.48
CA GLN A 51 1.02 2.49 -11.50
C GLN A 51 0.93 3.70 -10.55
N SER A 52 0.28 3.52 -9.39
CA SER A 52 0.27 4.56 -8.37
C SER A 52 1.51 4.42 -7.50
N GLU A 53 2.58 5.14 -7.82
CA GLU A 53 3.86 5.08 -7.10
C GLU A 53 3.70 5.34 -5.59
N GLY A 54 2.98 6.40 -5.23
CA GLY A 54 2.73 6.75 -3.83
C GLY A 54 1.97 5.65 -3.07
N ALA A 55 0.93 5.08 -3.70
CA ALA A 55 0.15 4.01 -3.08
C ALA A 55 0.94 2.70 -3.01
N ALA A 56 1.69 2.34 -4.05
CA ALA A 56 2.56 1.16 -4.05
C ALA A 56 3.59 1.23 -2.92
N LYS A 57 4.30 2.36 -2.79
CA LYS A 57 5.26 2.58 -1.70
C LYS A 57 4.59 2.50 -0.33
N HIS A 58 3.41 3.10 -0.17
CA HIS A 58 2.65 3.07 1.08
C HIS A 58 2.27 1.63 1.48
N HIS A 59 1.66 0.87 0.57
CA HIS A 59 1.20 -0.49 0.87
C HIS A 59 2.34 -1.49 1.03
N LEU A 60 3.43 -1.36 0.25
CA LEU A 60 4.63 -2.19 0.42
C LEU A 60 5.30 -1.95 1.77
N ARG A 61 5.43 -0.69 2.21
CA ARG A 61 5.96 -0.38 3.54
C ARG A 61 5.08 -0.96 4.64
N ALA A 62 3.77 -0.74 4.55
CA ALA A 62 2.83 -1.28 5.53
C ALA A 62 2.86 -2.81 5.59
N ALA A 63 2.99 -3.50 4.45
CA ALA A 63 3.12 -4.96 4.41
C ALA A 63 4.38 -5.45 5.14
N LEU A 64 5.51 -4.80 4.91
CA LEU A 64 6.73 -5.09 5.64
C LEU A 64 6.51 -4.85 7.14
N ASP A 65 5.95 -3.69 7.54
CA ASP A 65 5.65 -3.33 8.94
C ASP A 65 4.77 -4.37 9.64
N GLU A 66 3.80 -4.93 8.93
CA GLU A 66 2.95 -6.04 9.38
C GLU A 66 3.67 -7.40 9.45
N GLY A 67 4.91 -7.49 8.99
CA GLY A 67 5.71 -8.71 9.01
C GLY A 67 5.42 -9.68 7.86
N ILE A 68 4.83 -9.20 6.76
CA ILE A 68 4.67 -10.01 5.55
C ILE A 68 6.04 -10.31 4.96
N ASP A 69 6.26 -11.57 4.61
CA ASP A 69 7.54 -12.05 4.11
C ASP A 69 7.89 -11.44 2.75
N THR A 70 9.17 -11.17 2.53
CA THR A 70 9.64 -10.58 1.26
C THR A 70 9.42 -11.50 0.07
N ASP A 71 9.39 -12.82 0.26
CA ASP A 71 9.10 -13.79 -0.79
C ASP A 71 7.63 -13.71 -1.22
N ASP A 72 6.70 -13.48 -0.27
CA ASP A 72 5.29 -13.25 -0.59
C ASP A 72 5.09 -11.97 -1.42
N LEU A 73 5.84 -10.92 -1.08
CA LEU A 73 5.83 -9.66 -1.82
C LEU A 73 6.42 -9.83 -3.22
N PHE A 74 7.52 -10.58 -3.33
CA PHE A 74 8.14 -10.91 -4.60
C PHE A 74 7.17 -11.67 -5.52
N GLU A 75 6.55 -12.76 -5.04
CA GLU A 75 5.61 -13.55 -5.83
C GLU A 75 4.37 -12.74 -6.24
N THR A 76 3.87 -11.88 -5.35
CA THR A 76 2.75 -10.98 -5.65
C THR A 76 3.09 -10.01 -6.78
N ILE A 77 4.26 -9.38 -6.71
CA ILE A 77 4.73 -8.42 -7.73
C ILE A 77 5.02 -9.15 -9.05
N LEU A 78 5.68 -10.32 -8.99
CA LEU A 78 5.99 -11.14 -10.16
C LEU A 78 4.71 -11.57 -10.88
N HIS A 79 3.72 -12.08 -10.14
CA HIS A 79 2.43 -12.46 -10.72
C HIS A 79 1.74 -11.25 -11.36
N THR A 80 1.72 -10.12 -10.65
CA THR A 80 1.15 -8.86 -11.17
C THR A 80 1.85 -8.40 -12.45
N ALA A 81 3.17 -8.56 -12.56
CA ALA A 81 3.96 -8.15 -13.72
C ALA A 81 3.53 -8.87 -15.01
N ILE A 82 3.13 -10.14 -14.92
CA ILE A 82 2.68 -10.92 -16.08
C ILE A 82 1.36 -10.40 -16.63
N TYR A 83 0.44 -9.97 -15.76
CA TYR A 83 -0.89 -9.51 -16.16
C TYR A 83 -0.99 -8.00 -16.40
N ALA A 84 -0.21 -7.19 -15.67
CA ALA A 84 -0.26 -5.74 -15.74
C ALA A 84 0.89 -5.12 -16.55
N GLY A 85 1.91 -5.92 -16.89
CA GLY A 85 3.08 -5.53 -17.68
C GLY A 85 4.37 -5.49 -16.86
N TRP A 86 5.44 -6.04 -17.44
CA TRP A 86 6.76 -6.15 -16.82
C TRP A 86 7.33 -4.82 -16.29
N PRO A 87 7.19 -3.68 -17.00
CA PRO A 87 7.68 -2.41 -16.48
C PRO A 87 7.03 -1.98 -15.16
N LYS A 88 5.73 -2.27 -14.96
CA LYS A 88 5.02 -1.94 -13.71
C LYS A 88 5.55 -2.79 -12.55
N GLY A 89 5.71 -4.08 -12.80
CA GLY A 89 6.31 -5.00 -11.85
C GLY A 89 7.74 -4.62 -11.49
N GLY A 90 8.56 -4.30 -12.50
CA GLY A 90 9.95 -3.87 -12.29
C GLY A 90 10.07 -2.63 -11.42
N PHE A 91 9.24 -1.61 -11.66
CA PHE A 91 9.17 -0.43 -10.81
C PHE A 91 8.79 -0.78 -9.36
N ALA A 92 7.72 -1.56 -9.18
CA ALA A 92 7.29 -1.99 -7.85
C ALA A 92 8.36 -2.82 -7.13
N MET A 93 9.10 -3.63 -7.88
CA MET A 93 10.16 -4.46 -7.34
C MET A 93 11.34 -3.64 -6.83
N GLN A 94 11.73 -2.59 -7.57
CA GLN A 94 12.73 -1.64 -7.12
C GLN A 94 12.31 -1.00 -5.79
N VAL A 95 11.08 -0.48 -5.70
CA VAL A 95 10.56 0.14 -4.48
C VAL A 95 10.55 -0.86 -3.31
N CYS A 96 10.10 -2.10 -3.55
CA CYS A 96 10.06 -3.13 -2.52
C CYS A 96 11.47 -3.47 -1.99
N ALA A 97 12.46 -3.58 -2.89
CA ALA A 97 13.85 -3.87 -2.52
C ALA A 97 14.47 -2.74 -1.69
N GLU A 98 14.24 -1.48 -2.08
CA GLU A 98 14.68 -0.30 -1.33
C GLU A 98 14.10 -0.30 0.09
N LEU A 99 12.79 -0.52 0.24
CA LEU A 99 12.12 -0.56 1.55
C LEU A 99 12.60 -1.72 2.43
N ALA A 100 12.80 -2.91 1.85
CA ALA A 100 13.30 -4.07 2.59
C ALA A 100 14.73 -3.82 3.11
N ALA A 101 15.58 -3.18 2.30
CA ALA A 101 16.93 -2.79 2.70
C ALA A 101 16.93 -1.75 3.82
N GLU A 102 16.08 -0.70 3.72
CA GLU A 102 15.88 0.31 4.77
C GLU A 102 15.52 -0.34 6.11
N ARG A 103 14.54 -1.26 6.10
CA ARG A 103 14.09 -1.98 7.30
C ARG A 103 15.19 -2.82 7.94
N ARG A 104 15.96 -3.54 7.11
CA ARG A 104 17.09 -4.35 7.59
C ARG A 104 18.17 -3.48 8.24
N ALA A 105 18.47 -2.31 7.66
CA ALA A 105 19.43 -1.36 8.23
C ALA A 105 18.95 -0.80 9.59
N LEU A 106 17.65 -0.53 9.74
CA LEU A 106 17.06 -0.11 11.01
C LEU A 106 17.16 -1.21 12.08
N SER A 107 16.80 -2.45 11.72
CA SER A 107 16.86 -3.59 12.65
C SER A 107 18.28 -3.84 13.17
N ASN A 108 19.29 -3.73 12.29
CA ASN A 108 20.70 -3.90 12.66
C ASN A 108 21.20 -2.80 13.60
N ARG A 109 20.62 -1.60 13.57
CA ARG A 109 20.98 -0.50 14.48
C ARG A 109 20.36 -0.66 15.87
N GLU A 110 19.18 -1.27 15.97
CA GLU A 110 18.48 -1.48 17.24
C GLU A 110 19.01 -2.68 18.01
N GLY A 111 19.52 -3.72 17.32
CA GLY A 111 20.10 -4.92 17.92
C GLY A 111 21.60 -4.84 18.25
N GLY A 112 22.24 -3.70 18.04
CA GLY A 112 23.67 -3.50 18.29
C GLY A 112 23.96 -2.80 19.61
N TRP A 113 23.75 -3.48 20.74
CA TRP A 113 24.27 -3.13 22.06
C TRP A 113 24.73 -4.39 22.79
#